data_AF-A0A352SMC1-F1
#
_entry.id   AF-A0A352SMC1-F1
#
_cell.length_a   1.000
_cell.length_b   1.000
_cell.length_c   1.000
_cell.angle_alpha   90.00
_cell.angle_beta   90.00
_cell.angle_gamma   90.00
#
_symmetry.space_group_name_H-M   'P 1'
#
loop_
_entity.id
_entity.type
_entity.pdbx_description
1 polymer ?
#
loop_
_entity_poly.entity_id
_entity_poly.type
_entity_poly.pdbx_seq_one_letter_code
_entity_poly.pdbx_strand_id
1 'polypeptide(L)'
;DAAAKMKLKHVVLTSINRDDRKDGGAPIFAETHRLLREVIEGVTIESLTPDFKGDWEALQTIIDTPPDVLSHNLETVPRKYRDVRPQAIYERSLELLQRCKDQGLRTKTGIMVGLGETREEVIELMQDCVNHNVDVLTIGQYMQPTKLHHPVTRWVHPDEFTEYKEIGEALGLEHVESGPLVRSSYHAERHV
;
A
#
# COMPACT_ATOMS: atom_id res chain seq x y z
N ASP A 1 17.91 -1.75 -16.51
CA ASP A 1 17.99 -2.86 -17.51
C ASP A 1 16.75 -3.71 -17.66
N ALA A 2 16.36 -4.51 -16.66
CA ALA A 2 15.25 -5.46 -16.80
C ALA A 2 13.93 -4.79 -17.25
N ALA A 3 13.51 -3.74 -16.54
CA ALA A 3 12.31 -2.98 -16.88
C ALA A 3 12.34 -2.40 -18.31
N ALA A 4 13.49 -1.90 -18.77
CA ALA A 4 13.67 -1.35 -20.11
C ALA A 4 13.55 -2.45 -21.18
N LYS A 5 14.18 -3.62 -20.97
CA LYS A 5 14.07 -4.78 -21.87
C LYS A 5 12.63 -5.29 -21.99
N MET A 6 11.88 -5.25 -20.89
CA MET A 6 10.46 -5.59 -20.84
C MET A 6 9.55 -4.50 -21.41
N LYS A 7 10.08 -3.31 -21.71
CA LYS A 7 9.34 -2.14 -22.20
C LYS A 7 8.20 -1.74 -21.26
N LEU A 8 8.46 -1.81 -19.95
CA LEU A 8 7.48 -1.42 -18.93
C LEU A 8 7.22 0.09 -19.01
N LYS A 9 5.94 0.47 -18.94
CA LYS A 9 5.49 1.86 -18.85
C LYS A 9 5.23 2.31 -17.41
N HIS A 10 4.90 1.33 -16.56
CA HIS A 10 4.66 1.51 -15.14
C HIS A 10 5.47 0.45 -14.38
N VAL A 11 6.14 0.84 -13.30
CA VAL A 11 6.96 -0.04 -12.48
C VAL A 11 6.56 0.11 -11.02
N VAL A 12 6.14 -1.01 -10.40
CA VAL A 12 5.93 -1.08 -8.96
C VAL A 12 7.21 -1.59 -8.30
N LEU A 13 7.73 -0.84 -7.34
CA LEU A 13 8.89 -1.19 -6.52
C LEU A 13 8.46 -1.53 -5.10
N THR A 14 9.05 -2.58 -4.54
CA THR A 14 8.84 -2.95 -3.14
C THR A 14 10.08 -3.60 -2.56
N SER A 15 10.12 -3.76 -1.25
CA SER A 15 11.23 -4.39 -0.55
C SER A 15 10.73 -5.19 0.66
N ILE A 16 11.61 -6.05 1.18
CA ILE A 16 11.52 -6.48 2.57
C ILE A 16 11.90 -5.33 3.51
N ASN A 17 11.54 -5.44 4.79
CA ASN A 17 12.08 -4.54 5.82
C ASN A 17 13.60 -4.73 5.95
N ARG A 18 14.34 -3.63 6.03
CA ARG A 18 15.81 -3.61 6.21
C ARG A 18 16.19 -3.05 7.57
N ASP A 19 15.67 -3.70 8.61
CA ASP A 19 15.91 -3.37 10.02
C ASP A 19 17.38 -3.45 10.43
N ASP A 20 18.20 -4.13 9.63
CA ASP A 20 19.65 -4.20 9.77
C ASP A 20 20.35 -2.89 9.38
N ARG A 21 19.65 -1.97 8.71
CA ARG A 21 20.16 -0.66 8.30
C ARG A 21 19.48 0.44 9.10
N LYS A 22 20.24 1.51 9.37
CA LYS A 22 19.70 2.71 10.04
C LYS A 22 18.65 3.43 9.19
N ASP A 23 18.87 3.49 7.87
CA ASP A 23 18.01 4.17 6.90
C ASP A 23 16.85 3.31 6.37
N GLY A 24 16.64 2.11 6.94
CA GLY A 24 15.60 1.17 6.51
C GLY A 24 15.66 0.76 5.02
N GLY A 25 16.77 1.04 4.31
CA GLY A 25 16.91 0.79 2.88
C GLY A 25 16.36 1.90 1.96
N ALA A 26 15.91 3.04 2.49
CA ALA A 26 15.34 4.13 1.70
C ALA A 26 16.23 4.63 0.53
N PRO A 27 17.57 4.76 0.67
CA PRO A 27 18.43 5.16 -0.45
C PRO A 27 18.39 4.21 -1.65
N ILE A 28 18.02 2.94 -1.44
CA ILE A 28 17.89 1.96 -2.52
C ILE A 28 16.64 2.26 -3.37
N PHE A 29 15.52 2.65 -2.75
CA PHE A 29 14.34 3.11 -3.48
C PHE A 29 14.67 4.36 -4.29
N ALA A 30 15.26 5.37 -3.64
CA ALA A 30 15.60 6.64 -4.27
C ALA A 30 16.50 6.48 -5.49
N GLU A 31 17.57 5.70 -5.36
CA GLU A 31 18.49 5.42 -6.47
C GLU A 31 17.81 4.60 -7.58
N THR A 32 16.91 3.68 -7.22
CA THR A 32 16.13 2.92 -8.22
C THR A 32 15.18 3.83 -8.99
N HIS A 33 14.56 4.83 -8.35
CA HIS A 33 13.70 5.81 -9.02
C HIS A 33 14.49 6.60 -10.07
N ARG A 34 15.64 7.14 -9.65
CA ARG A 34 16.54 7.91 -10.51
C ARG A 34 16.97 7.07 -11.72
N LEU A 35 17.47 5.86 -11.47
CA LEU A 35 17.92 4.96 -12.53
C LEU A 35 16.78 4.58 -13.48
N LEU A 36 15.59 4.25 -12.98
CA LEU A 36 14.45 3.93 -13.85
C LEU A 36 14.10 5.06 -14.82
N ARG A 37 14.06 6.31 -14.33
CA ARG A 37 13.76 7.49 -15.15
C ARG A 37 14.88 7.81 -16.15
N GLU A 38 16.13 7.45 -15.86
CA GLU A 38 17.26 7.60 -16.80
C GLU A 38 17.20 6.62 -17.97
N VAL A 39 16.77 5.37 -17.73
CA VAL A 39 16.74 4.34 -18.79
C VAL A 39 15.40 4.23 -19.52
N ILE A 40 14.31 4.75 -18.96
CA ILE A 40 12.96 4.61 -19.52
C ILE A 40 12.25 5.96 -19.51
N GLU A 41 12.26 6.63 -20.66
CA GLU A 41 11.57 7.90 -20.84
C GLU A 41 10.06 7.75 -20.57
N GLY A 42 9.51 8.63 -19.74
CA GLY A 42 8.09 8.65 -19.38
C GLY A 42 7.61 7.50 -18.50
N VAL A 43 8.51 6.73 -17.88
CA VAL A 43 8.11 5.68 -16.92
C VAL A 43 7.41 6.29 -15.71
N THR A 44 6.32 5.65 -15.30
CA THR A 44 5.64 5.93 -14.03
C THR A 44 6.06 4.91 -12.98
N ILE A 45 6.20 5.34 -11.73
CA ILE A 45 6.75 4.54 -10.63
C ILE A 45 5.77 4.56 -9.47
N GLU A 46 5.35 3.38 -9.00
CA GLU A 46 4.71 3.21 -7.69
C GLU A 46 5.72 2.60 -6.72
N SER A 47 5.86 3.16 -5.52
CA SER A 47 6.74 2.60 -4.49
C SER A 47 5.95 2.15 -3.28
N LEU A 48 5.85 0.82 -3.12
CA LEU A 48 5.29 0.15 -1.96
C LEU A 48 6.36 -0.01 -0.89
N THR A 49 6.39 0.92 0.06
CA THR A 49 7.45 1.04 1.06
C THR A 49 7.09 0.34 2.38
N PRO A 50 8.09 -0.08 3.17
CA PRO A 50 7.88 -0.38 4.58
C PRO A 50 7.52 0.89 5.37
N ASP A 51 7.26 0.74 6.68
CA ASP A 51 6.95 1.89 7.57
C ASP A 51 8.20 2.61 8.11
N PHE A 52 9.40 2.13 7.73
CA PHE A 52 10.71 2.58 8.20
C PHE A 52 10.82 2.68 9.73
N LYS A 53 9.99 1.94 10.48
CA LYS A 53 9.82 2.07 11.93
C LYS A 53 9.51 3.51 12.40
N GLY A 54 9.06 4.39 11.52
CA GLY A 54 8.81 5.81 11.83
C GLY A 54 10.05 6.69 11.70
N ASP A 55 11.10 6.20 11.04
CA ASP A 55 12.20 7.06 10.61
C ASP A 55 11.73 7.96 9.45
N TRP A 56 11.42 9.21 9.79
CA TRP A 56 10.92 10.19 8.83
C TRP A 56 12.03 10.75 7.93
N GLU A 57 13.31 10.64 8.30
CA GLU A 57 14.41 10.99 7.40
C GLU A 57 14.57 9.93 6.29
N ALA A 58 14.39 8.66 6.64
CA ALA A 58 14.31 7.57 5.67
C ALA A 58 13.12 7.76 4.71
N LEU A 59 11.93 8.11 5.24
CA LEU A 59 10.78 8.44 4.39
C LEU A 59 11.07 9.65 3.47
N GLN A 60 11.65 10.72 4.01
CA GLN A 60 11.97 11.93 3.24
C GLN A 60 12.92 11.64 2.09
N THR A 61 13.89 10.73 2.27
CA THR A 61 14.81 10.30 1.21
C THR A 61 14.05 9.78 -0.04
N ILE A 62 12.92 9.10 0.17
CA ILE A 62 12.07 8.59 -0.92
C ILE A 62 11.22 9.72 -1.50
N ILE A 63 10.67 10.60 -0.65
CA ILE A 63 9.86 11.74 -1.09
C ILE A 63 10.70 12.71 -1.95
N ASP A 64 11.96 12.93 -1.60
CA ASP A 64 12.91 13.79 -2.35
C ASP A 64 13.25 13.25 -3.74
N THR A 65 12.98 11.97 -3.98
CA THR A 65 13.07 11.31 -5.29
C THR A 65 11.71 10.75 -5.68
N PRO A 66 10.71 11.61 -5.91
CA PRO A 66 9.31 11.23 -5.76
C PRO A 66 8.90 10.12 -6.76
N PRO A 67 8.27 9.03 -6.29
CA PRO A 67 7.50 8.16 -7.16
C PRO A 67 6.24 8.90 -7.63
N ASP A 68 5.59 8.39 -8.67
CA ASP A 68 4.29 8.90 -9.12
C ASP A 68 3.17 8.50 -8.14
N VAL A 69 3.31 7.33 -7.47
CA VAL A 69 2.44 6.90 -6.37
C VAL A 69 3.29 6.37 -5.22
N LEU A 70 3.04 6.83 -4.00
CA LEU A 70 3.63 6.25 -2.79
C LEU A 70 2.61 5.36 -2.08
N SER A 71 2.96 4.11 -1.91
CA SER A 71 2.09 3.07 -1.35
C SER A 71 2.64 2.55 -0.03
N HIS A 72 1.78 2.44 0.97
CA HIS A 72 2.08 1.73 2.22
C HIS A 72 0.82 1.03 2.70
N ASN A 73 0.81 -0.31 2.65
CA ASN A 73 -0.36 -1.09 3.04
C ASN A 73 -0.62 -1.01 4.54
N LEU A 74 -1.88 -0.90 4.95
CA LEU A 74 -2.34 -1.16 6.31
C LEU A 74 -2.48 -2.67 6.57
N GLU A 75 -2.79 -3.45 5.54
CA GLU A 75 -3.02 -4.90 5.53
C GLU A 75 -4.27 -5.38 6.28
N THR A 76 -4.61 -4.81 7.45
CA THR A 76 -5.78 -5.23 8.23
C THR A 76 -6.27 -4.13 9.18
N VAL A 77 -7.39 -4.39 9.85
CA VAL A 77 -8.06 -3.48 10.79
C VAL A 77 -7.27 -3.33 12.12
N PRO A 78 -7.44 -2.20 12.86
CA PRO A 78 -6.67 -1.92 14.08
C PRO A 78 -6.64 -3.05 15.11
N ARG A 79 -7.80 -3.68 15.37
CA ARG A 79 -7.91 -4.79 16.34
C ARG A 79 -7.02 -5.98 16.00
N LYS A 80 -6.81 -6.25 14.71
CA LYS A 80 -6.02 -7.39 14.20
C LYS A 80 -4.57 -7.01 13.91
N TYR A 81 -4.22 -5.74 13.99
CA TYR A 81 -2.93 -5.23 13.52
C TYR A 81 -1.74 -5.89 14.19
N ARG A 82 -1.75 -6.01 15.52
CA ARG A 82 -0.66 -6.65 16.27
C ARG A 82 -0.54 -8.15 16.01
N ASP A 83 -1.65 -8.82 15.69
CA ASP A 83 -1.65 -10.24 15.36
C ASP A 83 -1.00 -10.48 13.99
N VAL A 84 -1.37 -9.65 12.99
CA VAL A 84 -0.97 -9.82 11.59
C VAL A 84 0.39 -9.17 11.31
N ARG A 85 0.69 -8.04 11.97
CA ARG A 85 1.89 -7.21 11.77
C ARG A 85 2.51 -6.82 13.12
N PRO A 86 3.12 -7.76 13.85
CA PRO A 86 3.55 -7.54 15.23
C PRO A 86 4.59 -6.43 15.44
N GLN A 87 5.31 -6.01 14.39
CA GLN A 87 6.30 -4.94 14.43
C GLN A 87 5.78 -3.59 13.93
N ALA A 88 4.62 -3.58 13.26
CA ALA A 88 4.02 -2.37 12.70
C ALA A 88 3.08 -1.72 13.72
N ILE A 89 2.88 -0.42 13.58
CA ILE A 89 1.90 0.36 14.37
C ILE A 89 0.90 0.97 13.38
N TYR A 90 -0.40 0.82 13.64
CA TYR A 90 -1.47 1.22 12.72
C TYR A 90 -1.44 2.74 12.49
N GLU A 91 -1.37 3.51 13.57
CA GLU A 91 -1.32 4.97 13.56
C GLU A 91 -0.07 5.49 12.84
N ARG A 92 1.07 4.82 13.01
CA ARG A 92 2.31 5.14 12.29
C ARG A 92 2.17 4.96 10.79
N SER A 93 1.38 3.96 10.38
CA SER A 93 1.19 3.62 8.97
C SER A 93 0.27 4.63 8.29
N LEU A 94 -0.76 5.10 9.00
CA LEU A 94 -1.58 6.25 8.58
C LEU A 94 -0.78 7.56 8.56
N GLU A 95 0.06 7.81 9.57
CA GLU A 95 0.92 9.00 9.62
C GLU A 95 1.90 9.05 8.44
N LEU A 96 2.48 7.92 8.06
CA LEU A 96 3.34 7.82 6.88
C LEU A 96 2.60 8.26 5.61
N LEU A 97 1.38 7.74 5.40
CA LEU A 97 0.56 8.11 4.24
C LEU A 97 0.21 9.60 4.27
N GLN A 98 -0.24 10.13 5.42
CA GLN A 98 -0.55 11.55 5.55
C GLN A 98 0.65 12.44 5.26
N ARG A 99 1.85 12.10 5.77
CA ARG A 99 3.09 12.86 5.49
C ARG A 99 3.44 12.90 4.01
N CYS A 100 3.19 11.82 3.28
CA CYS A 100 3.41 11.77 1.84
C CYS A 100 2.39 12.66 1.10
N LYS A 101 1.13 12.59 1.54
CA LYS A 101 0.04 13.40 0.98
C LYS A 101 0.26 14.90 1.20
N ASP A 102 0.72 15.28 2.39
CA ASP A 102 1.04 16.68 2.74
C ASP A 102 2.15 17.26 1.86
N GLN A 103 3.02 16.41 1.30
CA GLN A 103 4.05 16.80 0.33
C GLN A 103 3.59 16.69 -1.13
N GLY A 104 2.29 16.48 -1.36
CA GLY A 104 1.68 16.47 -2.68
C GLY A 104 1.82 15.16 -3.45
N LEU A 105 2.28 14.07 -2.81
CA LEU A 105 2.31 12.76 -3.44
C LEU A 105 0.91 12.15 -3.48
N ARG A 106 0.63 11.39 -4.54
CA ARG A 106 -0.51 10.50 -4.60
C ARG A 106 -0.25 9.30 -3.69
N THR A 107 -1.19 9.00 -2.79
CA THR A 107 -1.00 7.96 -1.78
C THR A 107 -1.93 6.78 -1.98
N LYS A 108 -1.41 5.60 -1.67
CA LYS A 108 -2.13 4.35 -1.82
C LYS A 108 -1.94 3.45 -0.61
N THR A 109 -2.98 2.72 -0.27
CA THR A 109 -2.90 1.64 0.71
C THR A 109 -3.70 0.43 0.27
N GLY A 110 -3.49 -0.68 0.96
CA GLY A 110 -4.16 -1.93 0.73
C GLY A 110 -4.46 -2.66 2.02
N ILE A 111 -5.56 -3.40 2.00
CA ILE A 111 -5.95 -4.34 3.05
C ILE A 111 -6.28 -5.71 2.45
N MET A 112 -6.18 -6.73 3.29
CA MET A 112 -6.65 -8.06 3.01
C MET A 112 -7.82 -8.41 3.94
N VAL A 113 -8.93 -8.85 3.35
CA VAL A 113 -10.11 -9.34 4.08
C VAL A 113 -10.09 -10.87 4.16
N GLY A 114 -10.76 -11.44 5.15
CA GLY A 114 -10.75 -12.86 5.49
C GLY A 114 -9.81 -13.23 6.64
N LEU A 115 -9.27 -12.24 7.38
CA LEU A 115 -8.38 -12.42 8.54
C LEU A 115 -9.11 -12.39 9.88
N GLY A 116 -10.45 -12.24 9.86
CA GLY A 116 -11.31 -12.22 11.05
C GLY A 116 -11.72 -10.82 11.51
N GLU A 117 -11.54 -9.83 10.64
CA GLU A 117 -12.21 -8.53 10.68
C GLU A 117 -13.72 -8.65 10.47
N THR A 118 -14.49 -7.72 11.01
CA THR A 118 -15.91 -7.53 10.67
C THR A 118 -16.07 -6.52 9.53
N ARG A 119 -17.24 -6.51 8.90
CA ARG A 119 -17.58 -5.55 7.86
C ARG A 119 -17.49 -4.10 8.39
N GLU A 120 -17.97 -3.87 9.61
CA GLU A 120 -17.95 -2.55 10.25
C GLU A 120 -16.52 -2.06 10.49
N GLU A 121 -15.61 -2.94 10.91
CA GLU A 121 -14.19 -2.59 11.09
C GLU A 121 -13.50 -2.22 9.77
N VAL A 122 -13.90 -2.84 8.65
CA VAL A 122 -13.40 -2.48 7.31
C VAL A 122 -13.88 -1.08 6.92
N ILE A 123 -15.14 -0.75 7.23
CA ILE A 123 -15.71 0.58 6.96
C ILE A 123 -15.07 1.65 7.84
N GLU A 124 -14.82 1.36 9.12
CA GLU A 124 -14.08 2.25 10.02
C GLU A 124 -12.66 2.51 9.49
N LEU A 125 -11.97 1.49 8.99
CA LEU A 125 -10.67 1.66 8.34
C LEU A 125 -10.75 2.52 7.07
N MET A 126 -11.79 2.38 6.24
CA MET A 126 -11.99 3.28 5.10
C MET A 126 -12.16 4.73 5.55
N GLN A 127 -12.90 4.96 6.64
CA GLN A 127 -13.04 6.29 7.22
C GLN A 127 -11.70 6.84 7.72
N ASP A 128 -10.85 6.00 8.32
CA ASP A 128 -9.49 6.40 8.68
C ASP A 128 -8.66 6.80 7.46
N CYS A 129 -8.76 6.05 6.35
CA CYS A 129 -8.11 6.40 5.10
C CYS A 129 -8.58 7.77 4.56
N VAL A 130 -9.89 8.04 4.59
CA VAL A 130 -10.45 9.36 4.21
C VAL A 130 -9.94 10.46 5.12
N ASN A 131 -9.93 10.23 6.44
CA ASN A 131 -9.46 11.20 7.43
C ASN A 131 -7.97 11.54 7.25
N HIS A 132 -7.19 10.63 6.67
CA HIS A 132 -5.77 10.80 6.35
C HIS A 132 -5.51 11.12 4.86
N ASN A 133 -6.55 11.51 4.12
CA ASN A 133 -6.46 11.94 2.72
C ASN A 133 -5.78 10.91 1.80
N VAL A 134 -6.00 9.62 2.06
CA VAL A 134 -5.51 8.53 1.20
C VAL A 134 -6.28 8.54 -0.12
N ASP A 135 -5.58 8.52 -1.25
CA ASP A 135 -6.23 8.60 -2.56
C ASP A 135 -6.80 7.26 -3.02
N VAL A 136 -6.03 6.18 -2.83
CA VAL A 136 -6.32 4.87 -3.41
C VAL A 136 -6.35 3.79 -2.32
N LEU A 137 -7.42 3.01 -2.28
CA LEU A 137 -7.53 1.82 -1.42
C LEU A 137 -7.71 0.56 -2.28
N THR A 138 -6.89 -0.45 -2.03
CA THR A 138 -7.07 -1.80 -2.60
C THR A 138 -7.58 -2.79 -1.56
N ILE A 139 -8.57 -3.61 -1.90
CA ILE A 139 -9.17 -4.61 -1.00
C ILE A 139 -9.14 -5.96 -1.68
N GLY A 140 -8.32 -6.87 -1.15
CA GLY A 140 -8.14 -8.22 -1.68
C GLY A 140 -8.51 -9.31 -0.68
N GLN A 141 -8.78 -10.53 -1.15
CA GLN A 141 -8.92 -11.68 -0.26
C GLN A 141 -7.54 -12.11 0.27
N TYR A 142 -7.43 -12.29 1.59
CA TYR A 142 -6.31 -12.97 2.21
C TYR A 142 -6.26 -14.42 1.72
N MET A 143 -5.13 -14.80 1.14
CA MET A 143 -4.85 -16.17 0.74
C MET A 143 -3.69 -16.70 1.58
N GLN A 144 -3.96 -17.69 2.42
CA GLN A 144 -2.97 -18.28 3.29
C GLN A 144 -1.82 -18.88 2.47
N PRO A 145 -0.57 -18.37 2.60
CA PRO A 145 0.55 -18.87 1.80
C PRO A 145 0.93 -20.31 2.15
N THR A 146 0.97 -20.62 3.44
CA THR A 146 1.25 -21.96 3.97
C THR A 146 0.48 -22.18 5.26
N LYS A 147 0.36 -23.45 5.70
CA LYS A 147 -0.30 -23.82 6.97
C LYS A 147 0.31 -23.17 8.22
N LEU A 148 1.51 -22.59 8.14
CA LEU A 148 2.19 -21.91 9.24
C LEU A 148 1.80 -20.43 9.36
N HIS A 149 1.13 -19.86 8.35
CA HIS A 149 0.62 -18.50 8.38
C HIS A 149 -0.79 -18.48 8.97
N HIS A 150 -1.32 -17.28 9.26
CA HIS A 150 -2.68 -17.10 9.74
C HIS A 150 -3.68 -17.91 8.91
N PRO A 151 -4.65 -18.60 9.55
CA PRO A 151 -5.70 -19.28 8.81
C PRO A 151 -6.63 -18.26 8.15
N VAL A 152 -7.16 -18.61 6.98
CA VAL A 152 -8.29 -17.87 6.40
C VAL A 152 -9.50 -18.08 7.32
N THR A 153 -10.03 -16.99 7.89
CA THR A 153 -11.20 -17.01 8.78
C THR A 153 -12.50 -16.99 7.99
N ARG A 154 -12.52 -16.25 6.87
CA ARG A 154 -13.68 -16.18 5.97
C ARG A 154 -13.23 -16.00 4.52
N TRP A 155 -13.93 -16.65 3.60
CA TRP A 155 -13.89 -16.32 2.17
C TRP A 155 -14.99 -15.31 1.89
N VAL A 156 -14.61 -14.08 1.59
CA VAL A 156 -15.54 -12.97 1.36
C VAL A 156 -16.25 -13.17 0.02
N HIS A 157 -17.57 -12.98 -0.01
CA HIS A 157 -18.35 -13.14 -1.24
C HIS A 157 -18.04 -12.00 -2.22
N PRO A 158 -18.00 -12.23 -3.55
CA PRO A 158 -17.76 -11.18 -4.54
C PRO A 158 -18.67 -9.94 -4.37
N ASP A 159 -19.95 -10.14 -4.02
CA ASP A 159 -20.89 -9.02 -3.80
C ASP A 159 -20.45 -8.07 -2.68
N GLU A 160 -19.77 -8.58 -1.65
CA GLU A 160 -19.28 -7.76 -0.54
C GLU A 160 -18.05 -6.95 -0.95
N PHE A 161 -17.23 -7.46 -1.88
CA PHE A 161 -16.17 -6.65 -2.50
C PHE A 161 -16.76 -5.49 -3.31
N THR A 162 -17.83 -5.73 -4.06
CA THR A 162 -18.57 -4.67 -4.77
C THR A 162 -19.11 -3.65 -3.77
N GLU A 163 -19.71 -4.10 -2.67
CA GLU A 163 -20.22 -3.23 -1.61
C GLU A 163 -19.11 -2.38 -0.98
N TYR A 164 -17.94 -2.97 -0.67
CA TYR A 164 -16.80 -2.24 -0.13
C TYR A 164 -16.31 -1.13 -1.06
N LYS A 165 -16.33 -1.38 -2.38
CA LYS A 165 -15.99 -0.35 -3.35
C LYS A 165 -16.97 0.83 -3.29
N GLU A 166 -18.27 0.53 -3.39
CA GLU A 166 -19.32 1.54 -3.38
C GLU A 166 -19.29 2.37 -2.09
N ILE A 167 -19.09 1.73 -0.93
CA ILE A 167 -18.98 2.40 0.36
C ILE A 167 -17.74 3.28 0.41
N GLY A 168 -16.57 2.75 0.07
CA GLY A 168 -15.32 3.52 0.16
C GLY A 168 -15.31 4.75 -0.74
N GLU A 169 -15.82 4.62 -1.98
CA GLU A 169 -15.98 5.76 -2.89
C GLU A 169 -17.03 6.76 -2.37
N ALA A 170 -18.14 6.29 -1.79
CA ALA A 170 -19.15 7.16 -1.19
C ALA A 170 -18.66 7.90 0.09
N LEU A 171 -17.72 7.31 0.83
CA LEU A 171 -17.08 7.95 1.99
C LEU A 171 -16.08 9.04 1.58
N GLY A 172 -15.61 9.04 0.34
CA GLY A 172 -14.72 10.06 -0.21
C GLY A 172 -13.33 9.58 -0.65
N LEU A 173 -13.08 8.27 -0.70
CA LEU A 173 -11.87 7.76 -1.36
C LEU A 173 -11.97 8.01 -2.87
N GLU A 174 -10.92 8.54 -3.48
CA GLU A 174 -10.92 8.85 -4.91
C GLU A 174 -11.04 7.57 -5.76
N HIS A 175 -10.37 6.50 -5.32
CA HIS A 175 -10.42 5.23 -6.01
C HIS A 175 -10.40 4.03 -5.05
N VAL A 176 -11.31 3.09 -5.27
CA VAL A 176 -11.31 1.80 -4.58
C VAL A 176 -11.28 0.66 -5.59
N GLU A 177 -10.21 -0.14 -5.55
CA GLU A 177 -10.09 -1.39 -6.31
C GLU A 177 -10.36 -2.56 -5.35
N SER A 178 -11.45 -3.28 -5.56
CA SER A 178 -11.95 -4.26 -4.58
C SER A 178 -12.37 -5.55 -5.28
N GLY A 179 -11.77 -6.66 -4.89
CA GLY A 179 -12.12 -7.96 -5.45
C GLY A 179 -11.29 -9.12 -4.91
N PRO A 180 -11.75 -10.37 -5.08
CA PRO A 180 -11.08 -11.54 -4.47
C PRO A 180 -9.62 -11.71 -4.90
N LEU A 181 -9.27 -11.34 -6.14
CA LEU A 181 -7.93 -11.49 -6.70
C LEU A 181 -7.13 -10.17 -6.72
N VAL A 182 -7.70 -9.08 -6.18
CA VAL A 182 -7.00 -7.81 -6.11
C VAL A 182 -5.78 -7.94 -5.20
N ARG A 183 -4.69 -7.32 -5.64
CA ARG A 183 -3.43 -7.16 -4.93
C ARG A 183 -3.03 -5.70 -5.02
N SER A 184 -2.14 -5.27 -4.14
CA SER A 184 -1.67 -3.88 -4.12
C SER A 184 -1.15 -3.42 -5.49
N SER A 185 -0.54 -4.27 -6.30
CA SER A 185 -0.04 -3.91 -7.64
C SER A 185 -0.99 -4.22 -8.82
N TYR A 186 -2.20 -4.72 -8.57
CA TYR A 186 -3.15 -5.06 -9.63
C TYR A 186 -3.72 -3.78 -10.27
N HIS A 187 -3.64 -3.65 -11.60
CA HIS A 187 -4.01 -2.45 -12.38
C HIS A 187 -3.43 -1.13 -11.84
N ALA A 188 -2.27 -1.17 -11.20
CA ALA A 188 -1.63 0.00 -10.60
C ALA A 188 -1.49 1.19 -11.58
N GLU A 189 -1.29 0.92 -12.87
CA GLU A 189 -1.20 1.95 -13.91
C GLU A 189 -2.46 2.78 -14.11
N ARG A 190 -3.63 2.31 -13.64
CA ARG A 190 -4.90 3.03 -13.72
C ARG A 190 -5.07 4.04 -12.59
N HIS A 191 -4.21 4.00 -11.59
CA HIS A 191 -4.29 4.83 -10.40
C HIS A 191 -3.12 5.81 -10.29
N VAL A 192 -2.34 5.99 -11.37
CA VAL A 192 -1.32 7.05 -11.48
C VAL A 192 -1.98 8.38 -11.82
#